data_AF-A0A5N5WUP7-F1
#
_entry.id   AF-A0A5N5WUP7-F1
#
_cell.length_a   1.000
_cell.length_b   1.000
_cell.length_c   1.000
_cell.angle_alpha   90.00
_cell.angle_beta   90.00
_cell.angle_gamma   90.00
#
_symmetry.space_group_name_H-M   'P 1'
#
loop_
_entity.id
_entity.type
_entity.pdbx_description
1 polymer ?
#
loop_
_entity_poly.entity_id
_entity_poly.type
_entity_poly.pdbx_seq_one_letter_code
_entity_poly.pdbx_strand_id
1 'polypeptide(L)'
;MKTKSTWCRLVLCFSLCGASLCKTADMSAFNRPDWGPPAKWFAAAASQPVSAIQAAAAKASVVPKGATYPFSLESTDKSTIHSDWASFKEGAALSWVADMDVDCDGVNEKCEGNQDGQPQTNWGHLAAYAVPYIVIPDRFLTSNKEILPGNNVAAVICNKKMYYGILGDSNGDEPQITGEASWLMAKTCFPDEGLQGNKAHSAPDVTYIVFTGRGAILPDDAINENYITDFDTLRSMGDKLVKALASNLGSASTPKDSPDSGAASLGNGPKVMIVALVIWAVAVVPIL
;
A
#
# COMPACT_ATOMS: atom_id res chain seq x y z
N MET A 1 -69.39 -19.59 -19.67
CA MET A 1 -68.63 -18.46 -19.08
C MET A 1 -67.18 -18.62 -19.49
N LYS A 2 -66.62 -17.66 -20.24
CA LYS A 2 -65.22 -17.65 -20.71
C LYS A 2 -64.41 -16.75 -19.78
N THR A 3 -63.41 -17.30 -19.10
CA THR A 3 -62.40 -16.51 -18.35
C THR A 3 -61.05 -16.68 -19.04
N LYS A 4 -60.57 -15.59 -19.65
CA LYS A 4 -59.26 -15.48 -20.27
C LYS A 4 -58.24 -15.20 -19.15
N SER A 5 -57.23 -16.06 -19.03
CA SER A 5 -56.04 -15.82 -18.20
C SER A 5 -55.02 -15.03 -19.03
N THR A 6 -54.69 -13.81 -18.58
CA THR A 6 -53.69 -12.95 -19.21
C THR A 6 -52.40 -13.07 -18.40
N TRP A 7 -51.41 -13.76 -18.94
CA TRP A 7 -50.08 -13.86 -18.37
C TRP A 7 -49.28 -12.62 -18.77
N CYS A 8 -49.06 -11.69 -17.82
CA CYS A 8 -48.17 -10.55 -18.01
C CYS A 8 -46.73 -11.02 -17.79
N ARG A 9 -45.95 -11.13 -18.88
CA ARG A 9 -44.51 -11.39 -18.81
C ARG A 9 -43.81 -10.11 -18.36
N LEU A 10 -43.40 -10.06 -17.08
CA LEU A 10 -42.50 -9.04 -16.58
C LEU A 10 -41.07 -9.37 -17.04
N VAL A 11 -40.58 -8.68 -18.07
CA VAL A 11 -39.16 -8.73 -18.47
C VAL A 11 -38.41 -7.79 -17.54
N LEU A 12 -37.65 -8.35 -16.60
CA LEU A 12 -36.74 -7.59 -15.73
C LEU A 12 -35.48 -7.26 -16.54
N CYS A 13 -35.38 -6.01 -17.00
CA CYS A 13 -34.18 -5.51 -17.65
C CYS A 13 -33.20 -5.07 -16.54
N PHE A 14 -32.20 -5.91 -16.23
CA PHE A 14 -31.11 -5.52 -15.32
C PHE A 14 -30.20 -4.50 -16.03
N SER A 15 -30.42 -3.22 -15.72
CA SER A 15 -29.46 -2.16 -16.02
C SER A 15 -28.27 -2.30 -15.07
N LEU A 16 -27.09 -2.64 -15.60
CA LEU A 16 -25.80 -2.58 -14.89
C LEU A 16 -25.42 -1.10 -14.66
N CYS A 17 -26.03 -0.47 -13.66
CA CYS A 17 -25.42 0.69 -13.02
C CYS A 17 -24.39 0.18 -12.01
N GLY A 18 -23.12 0.53 -12.19
CA GLY A 18 -22.07 0.26 -11.20
C GLY A 18 -22.40 0.96 -9.89
N ALA A 19 -22.84 0.21 -8.89
CA ALA A 19 -23.04 0.73 -7.54
C ALA A 19 -21.66 1.10 -6.94
N SER A 20 -21.52 2.29 -6.35
CA SER A 20 -20.38 2.65 -5.51
C SER A 20 -20.34 1.66 -4.34
N LEU A 21 -19.35 0.77 -4.33
CA LEU A 21 -19.38 -0.43 -3.51
C LEU A 21 -19.11 -0.14 -2.03
N CYS A 22 -18.64 1.07 -1.65
CA CYS A 22 -18.06 1.29 -0.33
C CYS A 22 -18.33 2.65 0.34
N LYS A 23 -19.31 3.45 -0.14
CA LYS A 23 -19.80 4.63 0.61
C LYS A 23 -20.92 4.19 1.55
N THR A 24 -20.58 3.88 2.81
CA THR A 24 -21.60 3.61 3.83
C THR A 24 -21.91 4.88 4.61
N ALA A 25 -23.20 5.12 4.87
CA ALA A 25 -23.63 6.22 5.71
C ALA A 25 -23.28 6.00 7.19
N ASP A 26 -22.96 4.76 7.59
CA ASP A 26 -22.60 4.42 8.97
C ASP A 26 -21.42 3.44 9.00
N MET A 27 -20.23 3.96 9.30
CA MET A 27 -19.02 3.17 9.51
C MET A 27 -18.92 2.58 10.92
N SER A 28 -19.70 3.08 11.88
CA SER A 28 -19.67 2.58 13.26
C SER A 28 -20.15 1.14 13.38
N ALA A 29 -21.03 0.71 12.47
CA ALA A 29 -21.48 -0.67 12.37
C ALA A 29 -20.32 -1.67 12.14
N PHE A 30 -19.21 -1.22 11.56
CA PHE A 30 -18.01 -2.02 11.28
C PHE A 30 -16.96 -1.94 12.40
N ASN A 31 -17.18 -1.14 13.45
CA ASN A 31 -16.24 -1.00 14.55
C ASN A 31 -16.46 -2.11 15.58
N ARG A 32 -15.97 -3.33 15.28
CA ARG A 32 -16.20 -4.50 16.12
C ARG A 32 -14.95 -5.37 16.30
N PRO A 33 -14.77 -6.00 17.47
CA PRO A 33 -13.57 -6.80 17.78
C PRO A 33 -13.53 -8.14 17.05
N ASP A 34 -14.63 -8.54 16.40
CA ASP A 34 -14.77 -9.80 15.68
C ASP A 34 -14.79 -9.63 14.15
N TRP A 35 -15.00 -8.40 13.65
CA TRP A 35 -14.99 -8.11 12.21
C TRP A 35 -14.93 -6.60 11.96
N GLY A 36 -14.38 -6.23 10.80
CA GLY A 36 -14.36 -4.86 10.31
C GLY A 36 -14.84 -4.76 8.86
N PRO A 37 -14.60 -3.61 8.20
CA PRO A 37 -14.87 -3.42 6.78
C PRO A 37 -14.22 -4.53 5.94
N PRO A 38 -14.91 -5.06 4.91
CA PRO A 38 -14.34 -6.08 4.05
C PRO A 38 -13.03 -5.65 3.40
N ALA A 39 -12.00 -6.50 3.47
CA ALA A 39 -10.68 -6.23 2.87
C ALA A 39 -10.75 -5.75 1.40
N LYS A 40 -11.71 -6.25 0.61
CA LYS A 40 -11.94 -5.84 -0.78
C LYS A 40 -12.24 -4.34 -0.97
N TRP A 41 -12.63 -3.62 0.08
CA TRP A 41 -12.90 -2.18 0.04
C TRP A 41 -11.62 -1.36 -0.05
N PHE A 42 -10.52 -1.86 0.52
CA PHE A 42 -9.22 -1.20 0.54
C PHE A 42 -8.10 -2.05 -0.08
N ALA A 43 -8.39 -3.23 -0.60
CA ALA A 43 -7.44 -4.00 -1.40
C ALA A 43 -7.12 -3.26 -2.71
N ALA A 44 -5.84 -3.26 -3.07
CA ALA A 44 -5.38 -2.70 -4.33
C ALA A 44 -5.96 -3.45 -5.54
N ALA A 45 -6.06 -2.78 -6.69
CA ALA A 45 -6.49 -3.43 -7.91
C ALA A 45 -5.54 -4.58 -8.29
N ALA A 46 -6.06 -5.69 -8.83
CA ALA A 46 -5.25 -6.84 -9.25
C ALA A 46 -4.22 -6.51 -10.34
N SER A 47 -4.38 -5.37 -11.03
CA SER A 47 -3.42 -4.86 -12.02
C SER A 47 -2.21 -4.16 -11.40
N GLN A 48 -2.18 -3.91 -10.09
CA GLN A 48 -1.06 -3.24 -9.46
C GLN A 48 0.19 -4.14 -9.45
N PRO A 49 1.39 -3.59 -9.74
CA PRO A 49 2.61 -4.37 -9.86
C PRO A 49 3.24 -4.67 -8.49
N VAL A 50 2.50 -5.36 -7.61
CA VAL A 50 2.84 -5.61 -6.20
C VAL A 50 4.24 -6.20 -6.05
N SER A 51 4.56 -7.28 -6.78
CA SER A 51 5.87 -7.93 -6.67
C SER A 51 7.03 -7.05 -7.13
N ALA A 52 6.83 -6.19 -8.13
CA ALA A 52 7.88 -5.28 -8.60
C ALA A 52 8.14 -4.17 -7.59
N ILE A 53 7.08 -3.62 -6.97
CA ILE A 53 7.20 -2.60 -5.92
C ILE A 53 7.86 -3.19 -4.67
N GLN A 54 7.44 -4.39 -4.25
CA GLN A 54 8.05 -5.07 -3.11
C GLN A 54 9.54 -5.35 -3.36
N ALA A 55 9.91 -5.80 -4.57
CA ALA A 55 11.31 -6.00 -4.94
C ALA A 55 12.11 -4.69 -5.03
N ALA A 56 11.47 -3.56 -5.38
CA ALA A 56 12.11 -2.25 -5.36
C ALA A 56 12.32 -1.74 -3.92
N ALA A 57 11.34 -1.92 -3.03
CA ALA A 57 11.45 -1.57 -1.62
C ALA A 57 12.60 -2.33 -0.94
N ALA A 58 12.74 -3.63 -1.23
CA ALA A 58 13.84 -4.45 -0.72
C ALA A 58 15.24 -4.02 -1.21
N LYS A 59 15.31 -3.18 -2.25
CA LYS A 59 16.56 -2.61 -2.79
C LYS A 59 16.76 -1.14 -2.40
N ALA A 60 15.82 -0.54 -1.68
CA ALA A 60 15.91 0.84 -1.23
C ALA A 60 17.14 1.01 -0.32
N SER A 61 17.82 2.15 -0.47
CA SER A 61 19.14 2.34 0.14
C SER A 61 19.40 3.75 0.65
N VAL A 62 18.57 4.72 0.26
CA VAL A 62 18.71 6.11 0.70
C VAL A 62 18.05 6.24 2.06
N VAL A 63 18.85 6.50 3.09
CA VAL A 63 18.39 6.59 4.48
C VAL A 63 18.33 8.07 4.91
N PRO A 64 17.13 8.64 5.13
CA PRO A 64 17.00 9.96 5.73
C PRO A 64 17.46 9.97 7.19
N LYS A 65 17.70 11.16 7.73
CA LYS A 65 18.14 11.32 9.12
C LYS A 65 17.08 10.77 10.09
N GLY A 66 17.54 9.99 11.07
CA GLY A 66 16.68 9.50 12.16
C GLY A 66 15.64 8.48 11.70
N ALA A 67 15.97 7.63 10.72
CA ALA A 67 15.01 6.76 10.04
C ALA A 67 15.11 5.26 10.40
N THR A 68 15.96 4.89 11.36
CA THR A 68 16.23 3.50 11.72
C THR A 68 15.81 3.21 13.15
N TYR A 69 14.92 2.25 13.32
CA TYR A 69 14.25 1.91 14.58
C TYR A 69 14.22 0.39 14.76
N PRO A 70 14.10 -0.14 15.98
CA PRO A 70 13.63 -1.50 16.16
C PRO A 70 12.28 -1.68 15.46
N PHE A 71 12.02 -2.87 14.95
CA PHE A 71 10.66 -3.22 14.52
C PHE A 71 9.91 -4.02 15.58
N SER A 72 10.63 -4.73 16.46
CA SER A 72 10.04 -5.50 17.55
C SER A 72 10.80 -5.25 18.84
N LEU A 73 10.08 -5.29 19.97
CA LEU A 73 10.69 -5.31 21.31
C LEU A 73 11.38 -6.64 21.63
N GLU A 74 11.10 -7.70 20.85
CA GLU A 74 11.65 -9.04 21.03
C GLU A 74 12.91 -9.30 20.18
N SER A 75 13.26 -8.36 19.28
CA SER A 75 14.38 -8.49 18.34
C SER A 75 15.40 -7.36 18.51
N THR A 76 16.67 -7.65 18.24
CA THR A 76 17.72 -6.63 18.11
C THR A 76 17.82 -6.04 16.70
N ASP A 77 17.13 -6.66 15.74
CA ASP A 77 17.12 -6.21 14.35
C ASP A 77 16.35 -4.90 14.20
N LYS A 78 16.69 -4.15 13.16
CA LYS A 78 16.15 -2.82 12.92
C LYS A 78 15.52 -2.74 11.55
N SER A 79 14.46 -1.97 11.47
CA SER A 79 13.79 -1.53 10.25
C SER A 79 14.26 -0.11 9.94
N THR A 80 14.42 0.17 8.64
CA THR A 80 14.86 1.49 8.16
C THR A 80 13.86 2.04 7.16
N ILE A 81 13.42 3.27 7.42
CA ILE A 81 12.61 4.06 6.49
C ILE A 81 13.53 4.63 5.42
N HIS A 82 13.20 4.40 4.16
CA HIS A 82 13.98 4.83 3.01
C HIS A 82 13.28 5.95 2.23
N SER A 83 14.07 6.84 1.63
CA SER A 83 13.61 8.00 0.87
C SER A 83 13.96 7.96 -0.62
N ASP A 84 14.31 6.79 -1.16
CA ASP A 84 14.66 6.59 -2.57
C ASP A 84 13.61 7.17 -3.52
N TRP A 85 12.33 7.15 -3.13
CA TRP A 85 11.21 7.60 -3.96
C TRP A 85 10.66 8.98 -3.57
N ALA A 86 11.24 9.63 -2.55
CA ALA A 86 10.68 10.86 -1.97
C ALA A 86 10.74 12.07 -2.91
N SER A 87 11.60 12.02 -3.94
CA SER A 87 11.78 13.11 -4.92
C SER A 87 10.93 12.97 -6.19
N PHE A 88 10.13 11.91 -6.31
CA PHE A 88 9.27 11.74 -7.49
C PHE A 88 8.23 12.85 -7.57
N LYS A 89 7.90 13.28 -8.80
CA LYS A 89 6.87 14.32 -8.99
C LYS A 89 5.47 13.81 -8.67
N GLU A 90 5.20 12.55 -9.01
CA GLU A 90 3.96 11.84 -8.72
C GLU A 90 4.31 10.46 -8.15
N GLY A 91 3.55 9.98 -7.16
CA GLY A 91 3.87 8.73 -6.48
C GLY A 91 5.11 8.84 -5.58
N ALA A 92 5.45 10.05 -5.12
CA ALA A 92 6.49 10.25 -4.11
C ALA A 92 6.14 9.49 -2.83
N ALA A 93 7.10 8.76 -2.28
CA ALA A 93 6.86 7.89 -1.15
C ALA A 93 8.11 7.63 -0.32
N LEU A 94 7.87 7.20 0.91
CA LEU A 94 8.85 6.52 1.76
C LEU A 94 8.49 5.04 1.85
N SER A 95 9.48 4.17 2.06
CA SER A 95 9.25 2.73 2.20
C SER A 95 10.14 2.08 3.25
N TRP A 96 9.63 1.07 3.94
CA TRP A 96 10.40 0.22 4.86
C TRP A 96 9.84 -1.20 4.88
N VAL A 97 10.62 -2.10 5.45
CA VAL A 97 10.21 -3.47 5.76
C VAL A 97 10.31 -3.67 7.27
N ALA A 98 9.23 -4.14 7.86
CA ALA A 98 9.11 -4.45 9.28
C ALA A 98 8.20 -5.67 9.46
N ASP A 99 8.01 -6.05 10.70
CA ASP A 99 7.00 -6.99 11.15
C ASP A 99 5.61 -6.31 11.17
N MET A 100 4.64 -6.86 11.90
CA MET A 100 3.34 -6.23 12.06
C MET A 100 2.78 -6.34 13.47
N ASP A 101 2.90 -5.24 14.20
CA ASP A 101 2.26 -5.02 15.50
C ASP A 101 0.86 -4.42 15.34
N VAL A 102 0.03 -4.63 16.36
CA VAL A 102 -1.34 -4.11 16.40
C VAL A 102 -1.37 -2.81 17.20
N ASP A 103 -1.63 -1.72 16.51
CA ASP A 103 -2.04 -0.47 17.14
C ASP A 103 -3.56 -0.44 17.35
N CYS A 104 -3.97 -0.02 18.54
CA CYS A 104 -5.36 0.06 18.95
C CYS A 104 -5.78 1.45 19.40
N ASP A 105 -4.93 2.47 19.25
CA ASP A 105 -5.22 3.82 19.69
C ASP A 105 -6.49 4.41 19.04
N GLY A 106 -7.06 5.41 19.70
CA GLY A 106 -8.34 6.01 19.34
C GLY A 106 -9.54 5.32 20.00
N VAL A 107 -10.61 5.07 19.22
CA VAL A 107 -11.88 4.55 19.78
C VAL A 107 -11.73 3.17 20.41
N ASN A 108 -10.72 2.41 19.96
CA ASN A 108 -10.50 1.02 20.38
C ASN A 108 -9.31 0.87 21.33
N GLU A 109 -8.91 1.93 22.05
CA GLU A 109 -7.72 1.96 22.93
C GLU A 109 -7.63 0.74 23.88
N LYS A 110 -8.77 0.13 24.24
CA LYS A 110 -8.87 -1.04 25.14
C LYS A 110 -9.11 -2.37 24.41
N CYS A 111 -8.64 -2.50 23.17
CA CYS A 111 -8.72 -3.75 22.44
C CYS A 111 -8.04 -4.88 23.23
N GLU A 112 -8.39 -6.14 22.93
CA GLU A 112 -7.85 -7.27 23.67
C GLU A 112 -6.31 -7.25 23.65
N GLY A 113 -5.71 -7.36 24.84
CA GLY A 113 -4.26 -7.36 25.00
C GLY A 113 -3.60 -5.98 25.07
N ASN A 114 -4.31 -4.89 24.74
CA ASN A 114 -3.73 -3.55 24.79
C ASN A 114 -3.71 -2.99 26.23
N GLN A 115 -2.54 -2.57 26.70
CA GLN A 115 -2.34 -2.09 28.08
C GLN A 115 -2.01 -0.60 28.16
N ASP A 116 -1.50 -0.03 27.07
CA ASP A 116 -0.95 1.31 26.94
C ASP A 116 -1.67 2.18 25.92
N GLY A 117 -2.79 1.68 25.37
CA GLY A 117 -3.59 2.41 24.39
C GLY A 117 -4.00 3.81 24.83
N GLN A 118 -3.98 4.73 23.87
CA GLN A 118 -4.39 6.12 24.04
C GLN A 118 -5.76 6.39 23.41
N PRO A 119 -6.54 7.34 23.96
CA PRO A 119 -7.89 7.60 23.46
C PRO A 119 -7.89 8.36 22.14
N GLN A 120 -6.73 8.86 21.69
CA GLN A 120 -6.55 9.64 20.48
C GLN A 120 -5.51 8.99 19.57
N THR A 121 -5.65 9.29 18.28
CA THR A 121 -4.60 9.16 17.27
C THR A 121 -4.13 10.56 16.87
N ASN A 122 -3.02 10.70 16.13
CA ASN A 122 -2.47 12.02 15.76
C ASN A 122 -3.47 13.00 15.11
N TRP A 123 -4.42 12.52 14.30
CA TRP A 123 -5.34 13.37 13.52
C TRP A 123 -6.82 13.09 13.79
N GLY A 124 -7.15 12.47 14.92
CA GLY A 124 -8.52 12.17 15.31
C GLY A 124 -8.59 11.11 16.39
N HIS A 125 -9.70 10.39 16.42
CA HIS A 125 -9.95 9.26 17.29
C HIS A 125 -10.31 8.05 16.42
N LEU A 126 -9.36 7.60 15.58
CA LEU A 126 -9.63 6.55 14.61
C LEU A 126 -10.12 5.27 15.32
N ALA A 127 -11.06 4.57 14.70
CA ALA A 127 -11.48 3.25 15.17
C ALA A 127 -10.56 2.19 14.55
N ALA A 128 -9.59 1.66 15.31
CA ALA A 128 -8.66 0.61 14.87
C ALA A 128 -9.36 -0.62 14.25
N TYR A 129 -10.58 -0.96 14.66
CA TYR A 129 -11.36 -2.05 14.05
C TYR A 129 -11.97 -1.71 12.69
N ALA A 130 -12.10 -0.42 12.36
CA ALA A 130 -12.82 0.05 11.18
C ALA A 130 -11.98 0.90 10.22
N VAL A 131 -10.81 1.39 10.62
CA VAL A 131 -9.94 2.22 9.79
C VAL A 131 -8.63 1.49 9.53
N PRO A 132 -8.29 1.21 8.25
CA PRO A 132 -6.97 0.72 7.93
C PRO A 132 -5.98 1.90 8.01
N TYR A 133 -5.09 1.86 8.99
CA TYR A 133 -4.00 2.82 9.10
C TYR A 133 -2.68 2.15 9.50
N ILE A 134 -1.60 2.88 9.25
CA ILE A 134 -0.24 2.56 9.69
C ILE A 134 0.22 3.59 10.73
N VAL A 135 1.21 3.20 11.50
CA VAL A 135 1.87 4.04 12.50
C VAL A 135 3.35 4.16 12.13
N ILE A 136 3.93 5.33 12.39
CA ILE A 136 5.36 5.57 12.22
C ILE A 136 5.98 6.12 13.50
N PRO A 137 7.29 6.01 13.72
CA PRO A 137 7.94 6.61 14.88
C PRO A 137 7.69 8.12 14.98
N ASP A 138 7.27 8.61 16.14
CA ASP A 138 6.94 10.02 16.34
C ASP A 138 8.13 10.95 16.08
N ARG A 139 9.35 10.55 16.45
CA ARG A 139 10.56 11.32 16.14
C ARG A 139 10.76 11.49 14.63
N PHE A 140 10.43 10.46 13.86
CA PHE A 140 10.54 10.50 12.41
C PHE A 140 9.46 11.40 11.82
N LEU A 141 8.20 11.25 12.25
CA LEU A 141 7.10 12.12 11.86
C LEU A 141 7.45 13.59 12.16
N THR A 142 7.92 13.87 13.37
CA THR A 142 8.24 15.22 13.82
C THR A 142 9.32 15.89 12.98
N SER A 143 10.30 15.13 12.50
CA SER A 143 11.36 15.65 11.61
C SER A 143 10.92 15.81 10.16
N ASN A 144 9.77 15.24 9.76
CA ASN A 144 9.31 15.14 8.37
C ASN A 144 7.87 15.66 8.16
N LYS A 145 7.33 16.46 9.10
CA LYS A 145 5.93 16.96 9.08
C LYS A 145 5.54 17.68 7.78
N GLU A 146 6.50 18.31 7.10
CA GLU A 146 6.23 19.01 5.84
C GLU A 146 5.78 18.06 4.71
N ILE A 147 6.35 16.86 4.67
CA ILE A 147 6.03 15.84 3.66
C ILE A 147 5.02 14.81 4.16
N LEU A 148 4.81 14.73 5.49
CA LEU A 148 3.83 13.88 6.17
C LEU A 148 2.91 14.73 7.08
N PRO A 149 2.06 15.58 6.51
CA PRO A 149 1.18 16.45 7.30
C PRO A 149 0.03 15.70 8.00
N GLY A 150 -0.25 14.45 7.62
CA GLY A 150 -1.28 13.61 8.22
C GLY A 150 -2.29 13.06 7.24
N ASN A 151 -2.92 11.93 7.60
CA ASN A 151 -3.91 11.23 6.76
C ASN A 151 -3.40 10.93 5.34
N ASN A 152 -2.08 10.88 5.16
CA ASN A 152 -1.43 10.52 3.91
C ASN A 152 -1.81 9.08 3.56
N VAL A 153 -2.22 8.82 2.32
CA VAL A 153 -2.49 7.47 1.83
C VAL A 153 -1.23 6.62 2.01
N ALA A 154 -1.43 5.44 2.57
CA ALA A 154 -0.42 4.41 2.75
C ALA A 154 -0.81 3.15 1.99
N ALA A 155 0.19 2.34 1.64
CA ALA A 155 0.02 1.00 1.12
C ALA A 155 0.84 0.03 1.95
N VAL A 156 0.24 -1.10 2.30
CA VAL A 156 0.86 -2.19 3.03
C VAL A 156 0.86 -3.43 2.15
N ILE A 157 2.02 -4.04 1.96
CA ILE A 157 2.18 -5.29 1.23
C ILE A 157 2.50 -6.40 2.23
N CYS A 158 1.61 -7.37 2.32
CA CYS A 158 1.72 -8.55 3.17
C CYS A 158 1.15 -9.74 2.39
N ASN A 159 1.73 -10.93 2.54
CA ASN A 159 1.26 -12.12 1.81
C ASN A 159 1.09 -11.93 0.29
N LYS A 160 1.99 -11.14 -0.32
CA LYS A 160 1.99 -10.77 -1.76
C LYS A 160 0.73 -10.03 -2.23
N LYS A 161 -0.07 -9.51 -1.31
CA LYS A 161 -1.24 -8.67 -1.57
C LYS A 161 -0.96 -7.26 -1.05
N MET A 162 -1.60 -6.27 -1.66
CA MET A 162 -1.47 -4.87 -1.27
C MET A 162 -2.81 -4.33 -0.78
N TYR A 163 -2.78 -3.61 0.32
CA TYR A 163 -3.92 -2.98 0.96
C TYR A 163 -3.63 -1.51 1.21
N TYR A 164 -4.63 -0.66 1.03
CA TYR A 164 -4.54 0.77 1.27
C TYR A 164 -5.03 1.12 2.67
N GLY A 165 -4.42 2.16 3.22
CA GLY A 165 -4.82 2.79 4.46
C GLY A 165 -4.34 4.24 4.47
N ILE A 166 -4.21 4.79 5.65
CA ILE A 166 -3.61 6.11 5.86
C ILE A 166 -2.46 6.03 6.87
N LEU A 167 -1.57 7.01 6.86
CA LEU A 167 -0.81 7.39 8.03
C LEU A 167 -1.80 7.98 9.04
N GLY A 168 -2.14 7.17 10.05
CA GLY A 168 -3.18 7.51 11.03
C GLY A 168 -2.61 7.95 12.37
N ASP A 169 -1.43 7.44 12.74
CA ASP A 169 -0.83 7.75 14.03
C ASP A 169 0.70 7.70 14.05
N SER A 170 1.28 8.03 15.20
CA SER A 170 2.70 7.91 15.49
C SER A 170 2.98 7.24 16.82
N ASN A 171 4.01 6.39 16.85
CA ASN A 171 4.43 5.73 18.08
C ASN A 171 5.32 6.66 18.90
N GLY A 172 4.83 7.02 20.08
CA GLY A 172 5.49 7.90 21.05
C GLY A 172 6.30 7.19 22.13
N ASP A 173 6.38 5.87 22.11
CA ASP A 173 6.98 5.06 23.18
C ASP A 173 8.51 5.11 23.20
N GLU A 174 9.10 4.46 24.21
CA GLU A 174 10.54 4.24 24.26
C GLU A 174 10.87 2.76 24.53
N PRO A 175 11.50 2.06 23.56
CA PRO A 175 11.89 2.56 22.25
C PRO A 175 10.69 2.74 21.30
N GLN A 176 10.73 3.80 20.48
CA GLN A 176 9.82 3.89 19.32
C GLN A 176 10.14 2.78 18.30
N ILE A 177 9.10 2.18 17.73
CA ILE A 177 9.22 1.11 16.75
C ILE A 177 8.57 1.48 15.41
N THR A 178 8.87 0.69 14.38
CA THR A 178 8.12 0.66 13.11
C THR A 178 7.44 -0.68 12.98
N GLY A 179 6.35 -0.78 12.21
CA GLY A 179 5.67 -2.06 12.01
C GLY A 179 4.28 -2.08 12.63
N GLU A 180 3.91 -1.05 13.37
CA GLU A 180 2.57 -0.90 13.90
C GLU A 180 1.55 -0.51 12.83
N ALA A 181 0.38 -1.15 12.89
CA ALA A 181 -0.77 -0.85 12.07
C ALA A 181 -2.07 -1.11 12.85
N SER A 182 -3.14 -0.44 12.44
CA SER A 182 -4.49 -0.67 12.98
C SER A 182 -4.83 -2.17 13.06
N TRP A 183 -5.61 -2.55 14.07
CA TRP A 183 -6.18 -3.89 14.18
C TRP A 183 -6.79 -4.39 12.85
N LEU A 184 -7.54 -3.54 12.13
CA LEU A 184 -8.13 -3.91 10.85
C LEU A 184 -7.08 -4.29 9.79
N MET A 185 -6.01 -3.51 9.65
CA MET A 185 -4.92 -3.80 8.72
C MET A 185 -4.23 -5.11 9.12
N ALA A 186 -3.92 -5.26 10.41
CA ALA A 186 -3.23 -6.44 10.94
C ALA A 186 -4.00 -7.74 10.68
N LYS A 187 -5.28 -7.76 11.01
CA LYS A 187 -6.17 -8.90 10.79
C LYS A 187 -6.46 -9.16 9.32
N THR A 188 -6.34 -8.15 8.46
CA THR A 188 -6.45 -8.32 7.01
C THR A 188 -5.21 -8.98 6.43
N CYS A 189 -4.03 -8.61 6.92
CA CYS A 189 -2.77 -9.22 6.50
C CYS A 189 -2.63 -10.67 7.00
N PHE A 190 -2.93 -10.91 8.28
CA PHE A 190 -2.68 -12.17 8.97
C PHE A 190 -3.93 -12.65 9.73
N PRO A 191 -5.01 -13.04 9.02
CA PRO A 191 -6.29 -13.37 9.65
C PRO A 191 -6.20 -14.56 10.63
N ASP A 192 -5.32 -15.52 10.34
CA ASP A 192 -5.21 -16.79 11.06
C ASP A 192 -4.24 -16.74 12.26
N GLU A 193 -3.49 -15.65 12.43
CA GLU A 193 -2.47 -15.53 13.49
C GLU A 193 -3.06 -15.07 14.82
N GLY A 194 -4.31 -14.62 14.85
CA GLY A 194 -4.95 -14.14 16.08
C GLY A 194 -4.27 -12.89 16.63
N LEU A 195 -3.81 -11.98 15.76
CA LEU A 195 -3.17 -10.73 16.16
C LEU A 195 -4.10 -9.87 17.03
N GLN A 196 -3.54 -9.23 18.05
CA GLN A 196 -4.21 -8.39 19.04
C GLN A 196 -3.17 -7.49 19.73
N GLY A 197 -3.57 -6.60 20.65
CA GLY A 197 -2.66 -5.56 21.18
C GLY A 197 -1.37 -6.06 21.83
N ASN A 198 -1.32 -7.32 22.28
CA ASN A 198 -0.13 -7.97 22.83
C ASN A 198 0.40 -9.13 21.98
N LYS A 199 -0.02 -9.24 20.71
CA LYS A 199 0.42 -10.31 19.80
C LYS A 199 0.57 -9.79 18.38
N ALA A 200 1.83 -9.78 17.94
CA ALA A 200 2.26 -9.36 16.62
C ALA A 200 2.50 -10.53 15.67
N HIS A 201 2.56 -10.22 14.39
CA HIS A 201 3.22 -11.07 13.40
C HIS A 201 4.71 -10.72 13.40
N SER A 202 5.57 -11.59 13.91
CA SER A 202 6.98 -11.25 14.21
C SER A 202 7.95 -11.27 13.02
N ALA A 203 7.57 -11.84 11.87
CA ALA A 203 8.50 -11.93 10.74
C ALA A 203 8.57 -10.57 10.01
N PRO A 204 9.77 -10.05 9.71
CA PRO A 204 9.92 -8.77 9.02
C PRO A 204 9.72 -8.92 7.51
N ASP A 205 8.51 -9.29 7.09
CA ASP A 205 8.16 -9.55 5.70
C ASP A 205 7.05 -8.62 5.15
N VAL A 206 6.64 -7.63 5.95
CA VAL A 206 5.66 -6.63 5.58
C VAL A 206 6.35 -5.41 5.02
N THR A 207 5.97 -5.00 3.80
CA THR A 207 6.44 -3.76 3.20
C THR A 207 5.43 -2.64 3.43
N TYR A 208 5.88 -1.57 4.05
CA TYR A 208 5.09 -0.36 4.29
C TYR A 208 5.52 0.71 3.31
N ILE A 209 4.55 1.44 2.77
CA ILE A 209 4.76 2.56 1.85
C ILE A 209 3.83 3.69 2.28
N VAL A 210 4.37 4.87 2.56
CA VAL A 210 3.57 6.08 2.81
C VAL A 210 3.84 7.10 1.71
N PHE A 211 2.78 7.55 1.05
CA PHE A 211 2.89 8.53 -0.03
C PHE A 211 3.03 9.93 0.56
N THR A 212 4.01 10.68 0.06
CA THR A 212 4.40 11.97 0.64
C THR A 212 3.75 13.15 -0.08
N GLY A 213 3.67 14.27 0.62
CA GLY A 213 3.17 15.54 0.11
C GLY A 213 1.65 15.66 0.12
N ARG A 214 1.15 16.87 -0.13
CA ARG A 214 -0.27 17.22 0.04
C ARG A 214 -1.21 16.47 -0.91
N GLY A 215 -0.72 16.08 -2.09
CA GLY A 215 -1.52 15.32 -3.06
C GLY A 215 -1.80 13.88 -2.66
N ALA A 216 -1.17 13.40 -1.57
CA ALA A 216 -1.39 12.08 -1.01
C ALA A 216 -2.32 12.11 0.22
N ILE A 217 -2.77 13.26 0.70
CA ILE A 217 -3.68 13.34 1.86
C ILE A 217 -5.07 12.91 1.44
N LEU A 218 -5.68 12.00 2.20
CA LEU A 218 -7.07 11.60 2.00
C LEU A 218 -8.00 12.83 2.23
N PRO A 219 -8.90 13.18 1.30
CA PRO A 219 -9.76 14.37 1.43
C PRO A 219 -10.69 14.32 2.64
N ASP A 220 -10.98 15.49 3.22
CA ASP A 220 -11.84 15.65 4.41
C ASP A 220 -13.29 15.16 4.23
N ASP A 221 -13.75 14.94 2.99
CA ASP A 221 -15.07 14.36 2.71
C ASP A 221 -15.05 12.82 2.63
N ALA A 222 -13.85 12.22 2.63
CA ALA A 222 -13.60 10.79 2.62
C ALA A 222 -13.16 10.23 3.99
N ILE A 223 -12.96 11.08 4.98
CA ILE A 223 -12.59 10.73 6.35
C ILE A 223 -13.21 11.70 7.36
N ASN A 224 -13.60 11.20 8.52
CA ASN A 224 -13.96 12.01 9.68
C ASN A 224 -13.08 11.64 10.87
N GLU A 225 -13.39 12.21 12.04
CA GLU A 225 -12.64 12.00 13.29
C GLU A 225 -12.38 10.52 13.62
N ASN A 226 -13.30 9.61 13.26
CA ASN A 226 -13.22 8.21 13.69
C ASN A 226 -13.08 7.22 12.53
N TYR A 227 -13.47 7.59 11.31
CA TYR A 227 -13.69 6.65 10.21
C TYR A 227 -13.28 7.19 8.84
N ILE A 228 -12.75 6.31 7.98
CA ILE A 228 -12.79 6.51 6.53
C ILE A 228 -14.22 6.27 6.05
N THR A 229 -14.86 7.30 5.52
CA THR A 229 -16.26 7.29 5.06
C THR A 229 -16.40 6.97 3.58
N ASP A 230 -15.32 7.08 2.80
CA ASP A 230 -15.29 6.81 1.37
C ASP A 230 -14.07 5.95 0.98
N PHE A 231 -14.23 4.63 1.11
CA PHE A 231 -13.23 3.65 0.68
C PHE A 231 -13.01 3.64 -0.84
N ASP A 232 -13.98 4.08 -1.65
CA ASP A 232 -13.78 4.19 -3.11
C ASP A 232 -12.78 5.31 -3.42
N THR A 233 -12.83 6.42 -2.67
CA THR A 233 -11.81 7.49 -2.74
C THR A 233 -10.44 6.98 -2.25
N LEU A 234 -10.36 6.33 -1.09
CA LEU A 234 -9.11 5.72 -0.62
C LEU A 234 -8.49 4.80 -1.68
N ARG A 235 -9.29 3.86 -2.22
CA ARG A 235 -8.79 2.88 -3.20
C ARG A 235 -8.35 3.54 -4.49
N SER A 236 -9.15 4.47 -5.03
CA SER A 236 -8.82 5.15 -6.28
C SER A 236 -7.57 6.03 -6.17
N MET A 237 -7.38 6.70 -5.02
CA MET A 237 -6.16 7.46 -4.73
C MET A 237 -4.96 6.54 -4.58
N GLY A 238 -5.07 5.47 -3.79
CA GLY A 238 -4.03 4.46 -3.62
C GLY A 238 -3.61 3.84 -4.96
N ASP A 239 -4.58 3.43 -5.79
CA ASP A 239 -4.32 2.85 -7.11
C ASP A 239 -3.58 3.82 -8.03
N LYS A 240 -3.94 5.11 -8.00
CA LYS A 240 -3.29 6.17 -8.77
C LYS A 240 -1.86 6.41 -8.30
N LEU A 241 -1.64 6.51 -6.99
CA LEU A 241 -0.33 6.77 -6.39
C LEU A 241 0.64 5.60 -6.64
N VAL A 242 0.17 4.36 -6.46
CA VAL A 242 0.95 3.14 -6.74
C VAL A 242 1.31 3.05 -8.22
N LYS A 243 0.38 3.36 -9.13
CA LYS A 243 0.67 3.36 -10.57
C LYS A 243 1.71 4.40 -10.95
N ALA A 244 1.64 5.59 -10.36
CA ALA A 244 2.63 6.65 -10.58
C ALA A 244 4.01 6.25 -10.05
N LEU A 245 4.06 5.69 -8.83
CA LEU A 245 5.29 5.12 -8.25
C LEU A 245 5.90 4.08 -9.19
N ALA A 246 5.13 3.07 -9.60
CA ALA A 246 5.59 2.00 -10.48
C ALA A 246 6.11 2.52 -11.84
N SER A 247 5.46 3.55 -12.40
CA SER A 247 5.89 4.16 -13.67
C SER A 247 7.26 4.83 -13.54
N ASN A 248 7.54 5.47 -12.40
CA ASN A 248 8.85 6.06 -12.12
C ASN A 248 9.93 4.98 -11.90
N LEU A 249 9.59 3.89 -11.21
CA LEU A 249 10.49 2.74 -11.02
C LEU A 249 10.88 2.09 -12.36
N GLY A 250 9.93 1.96 -13.30
CA GLY A 250 10.20 1.48 -14.66
C GLY A 250 11.07 2.44 -15.48
N SER A 251 10.86 3.74 -15.35
CA SER A 251 11.64 4.78 -16.05
C SER A 251 13.08 4.91 -15.52
N ALA A 252 13.32 4.57 -14.25
CA ALA A 252 14.65 4.54 -13.66
C ALA A 252 15.54 3.40 -14.19
N SER A 253 14.96 2.41 -14.87
CA SER A 253 15.68 1.27 -15.46
C SER A 253 16.20 1.52 -16.89
N THR A 254 15.81 2.62 -17.53
CA THR A 254 16.41 3.09 -18.78
C THR A 254 17.54 4.06 -18.47
N PRO A 255 18.80 3.78 -18.85
CA PRO A 255 19.86 4.76 -18.83
C PRO A 255 19.40 5.99 -19.61
N LYS A 256 19.36 7.13 -18.93
CA LYS A 256 19.15 8.43 -19.56
C LYS A 256 20.44 8.75 -20.30
N ASP A 257 20.53 8.37 -21.58
CA ASP A 257 21.57 8.89 -22.45
C ASP A 257 21.48 10.42 -22.41
N SER A 258 22.51 11.03 -21.85
CA SER A 258 22.71 12.48 -21.86
C SER A 258 22.71 12.98 -23.30
N PRO A 259 22.00 14.06 -23.63
CA PRO A 259 22.25 14.75 -24.88
C PRO A 259 23.50 15.62 -24.67
N ASP A 260 24.65 15.09 -25.06
CA ASP A 260 25.81 15.94 -25.31
C ASP A 260 25.64 16.66 -26.66
N SER A 261 26.14 17.88 -26.67
CA SER A 261 25.90 18.88 -27.68
C SER A 261 26.87 18.73 -28.85
N GLY A 262 26.35 18.77 -30.08
CA GLY A 262 27.07 19.30 -31.23
C GLY A 262 27.93 18.33 -32.03
N ALA A 263 27.53 18.07 -33.27
CA ALA A 263 28.22 18.57 -34.47
C ALA A 263 27.66 17.86 -35.72
N ALA A 264 27.31 18.67 -36.70
CA ALA A 264 26.96 18.22 -38.04
C ALA A 264 28.16 17.53 -38.72
N SER A 265 27.92 16.41 -39.41
CA SER A 265 28.63 16.08 -40.64
C SER A 265 27.87 15.02 -41.43
N LEU A 266 27.85 15.23 -42.75
CA LEU A 266 27.27 14.39 -43.78
C LEU A 266 27.91 13.00 -43.85
N GLY A 267 27.12 12.00 -44.28
CA GLY A 267 27.65 10.70 -44.70
C GLY A 267 26.58 9.67 -45.02
N ASN A 268 26.09 9.68 -46.26
CA ASN A 268 25.32 8.57 -46.84
C ASN A 268 26.23 7.34 -47.00
N GLY A 269 25.86 6.18 -46.46
CA GLY A 269 26.53 4.89 -46.68
C GLY A 269 25.64 3.70 -46.25
N PRO A 270 25.69 2.54 -46.93
CA PRO A 270 24.56 1.62 -47.03
C PRO A 270 24.43 0.64 -45.86
N LYS A 271 23.17 0.28 -45.58
CA LYS A 271 22.75 -0.72 -44.58
C LYS A 271 23.31 -2.10 -44.91
N VAL A 272 24.13 -2.65 -44.00
CA VAL A 272 24.54 -4.06 -44.02
C VAL A 272 23.47 -4.88 -43.29
N MET A 273 22.86 -5.79 -44.04
CA MET A 273 21.86 -6.75 -43.57
C MET A 273 22.59 -7.99 -43.06
N ILE A 274 22.53 -8.27 -41.75
CA ILE A 274 23.10 -9.48 -41.16
C ILE A 274 22.13 -10.64 -41.40
N VAL A 275 22.56 -11.60 -42.22
CA VAL A 275 21.88 -12.88 -42.45
C VAL A 275 22.41 -13.87 -41.42
N ALA A 276 21.53 -14.39 -40.55
CA ALA A 276 21.84 -15.45 -39.62
C ALA A 276 21.86 -16.81 -40.35
N LEU A 277 23.03 -17.47 -40.38
CA LEU A 277 23.21 -18.82 -40.89
C LEU A 277 22.83 -19.84 -39.80
N VAL A 278 21.78 -20.62 -40.05
CA VAL A 278 21.39 -21.79 -39.24
C VAL A 278 22.12 -23.01 -39.78
N ILE A 279 22.99 -23.61 -38.96
CA ILE A 279 23.70 -24.85 -39.30
C ILE A 279 22.93 -26.03 -38.69
N TRP A 280 22.48 -26.96 -39.54
CA TRP A 280 21.98 -28.28 -39.14
C TRP A 280 23.14 -29.28 -39.08
N ALA A 281 23.29 -29.97 -37.95
CA ALA A 281 24.20 -31.10 -37.82
C ALA A 281 23.46 -32.40 -38.21
N VAL A 282 23.98 -33.12 -39.21
CA VAL A 282 23.54 -34.47 -39.57
C VAL A 282 24.48 -35.47 -38.91
N ALA A 283 23.93 -36.38 -38.10
CA ALA A 283 24.64 -37.49 -37.50
C ALA A 283 24.85 -38.61 -38.54
N VAL A 284 26.08 -39.10 -38.67
CA VAL A 284 26.43 -40.30 -39.44
C VAL A 284 26.87 -41.39 -38.46
N VAL A 285 26.19 -42.54 -38.55
CA VAL A 285 26.47 -43.79 -37.85
C VAL A 285 27.58 -44.54 -38.60
N PRO A 286 28.59 -45.14 -37.93
CA PRO A 286 29.44 -46.14 -38.55
C PRO A 286 28.91 -47.54 -38.26
N ILE A 287 28.81 -48.32 -39.33
CA ILE A 287 28.75 -49.79 -39.32
C ILE A 287 30.20 -50.29 -39.22
N LEU A 288 30.49 -51.07 -38.19
CA LEU A 288 31.33 -52.28 -38.19
C LEU A 288 31.23 -52.97 -36.83
#